data_AF-I8ZTT6-F1
#
_entry.id   AF-I8ZTT6-F1
#
_cell.length_a   1.000
_cell.length_b   1.000
_cell.length_c   1.000
_cell.angle_alpha   90.00
_cell.angle_beta   90.00
_cell.angle_gamma   90.00
#
_symmetry.space_group_name_H-M   'P 1'
#
loop_
_entity.id
_entity.type
_entity.pdbx_description
1 polymer ?
#
loop_
_entity_poly.entity_id
_entity_poly.type
_entity_poly.pdbx_seq_one_letter_code
_entity_poly.pdbx_strand_id
1 'polypeptide(L)'
;MREIIMMLERELSNDGLIYIYRESDGKWYAYEQSAFYLSRMMLELSLDRYVMENALWLARAEIDVNRIPWDKVISHSQSEYVLHYTPYDGFHEWLVEIK
;
A
#
# COMPACT_ATOMS: atom_id res chain seq x y z
N MET A 1 -13.20 7.24 10.14
CA MET A 1 -12.86 8.58 9.59
C MET A 1 -11.46 9.09 9.96
N ARG A 2 -11.10 9.33 11.24
CA ARG A 2 -9.78 9.92 11.62
C ARG A 2 -8.58 9.05 11.19
N GLU A 3 -8.66 7.74 11.38
CA GLU A 3 -7.57 6.80 11.02
C GLU A 3 -7.29 6.77 9.53
N ILE A 4 -8.34 6.85 8.70
CA ILE A 4 -8.16 6.83 7.25
C ILE A 4 -7.54 8.12 6.74
N ILE A 5 -7.92 9.28 7.29
CA ILE A 5 -7.28 10.56 6.90
C ILE A 5 -5.78 10.49 7.18
N MET A 6 -5.39 9.97 8.36
CA MET A 6 -3.97 9.80 8.69
C MET A 6 -3.26 8.82 7.76
N MET A 7 -3.93 7.72 7.36
CA MET A 7 -3.40 6.79 6.36
C MET A 7 -3.21 7.48 5.01
N LEU A 8 -4.18 8.25 4.53
CA LEU A 8 -4.12 8.93 3.23
C LEU A 8 -3.08 10.06 3.20
N GLU A 9 -2.93 10.82 4.29
CA GLU A 9 -1.85 11.82 4.43
C GLU A 9 -0.47 11.16 4.39
N ARG A 10 -0.33 9.98 5.02
CA ARG A 10 0.89 9.18 4.98
C ARG A 10 1.17 8.64 3.59
N GLU A 11 0.14 8.14 2.88
CA GLU A 11 0.28 7.70 1.49
C GLU A 11 0.59 8.88 0.56
N LEU A 12 0.05 10.08 0.78
CA LEU A 12 0.33 11.25 -0.05
C LEU A 12 1.79 11.72 0.08
N SER A 13 2.34 11.64 1.29
CA SER A 13 3.73 12.01 1.60
C SER A 13 4.73 10.85 1.48
N ASN A 14 4.26 9.69 1.00
CA ASN A 14 5.04 8.46 0.94
C ASN A 14 6.14 8.57 -0.14
N ASP A 15 7.39 8.52 0.30
CA ASP A 15 8.58 8.59 -0.56
C ASP A 15 9.41 7.30 -0.41
N GLY A 16 8.91 6.21 -0.99
CA GLY A 16 9.62 4.94 -1.03
C GLY A 16 9.42 4.02 0.18
N LEU A 17 8.30 4.15 0.88
CA LEU A 17 7.87 3.16 1.86
C LEU A 17 6.63 2.42 1.36
N ILE A 18 6.41 1.22 1.90
CA ILE A 18 5.19 0.46 1.69
C ILE A 18 4.59 0.20 3.06
N TYR A 19 3.35 0.64 3.23
CA TYR A 19 2.57 0.42 4.44
C TYR A 19 1.49 -0.61 4.20
N ILE A 20 1.42 -1.57 5.12
CA ILE A 20 0.47 -2.68 5.06
C ILE A 20 -0.23 -2.76 6.40
N TYR A 21 -1.55 -2.71 6.37
CA TYR A 21 -2.40 -2.62 7.54
C TYR A 21 -3.24 -3.87 7.68
N ARG A 22 -3.43 -4.31 8.93
CA ARG A 22 -4.40 -5.35 9.24
C ARG A 22 -5.75 -4.70 9.48
N GLU A 23 -6.73 -5.07 8.69
CA GLU A 23 -8.10 -4.58 8.83
C GLU A 23 -8.90 -5.44 9.80
N SER A 24 -10.10 -4.96 10.15
CA SER A 24 -11.01 -5.63 11.09
C SER A 24 -11.50 -7.02 10.66
N ASP A 25 -11.45 -7.32 9.36
CA ASP A 25 -11.71 -8.66 8.79
C ASP A 25 -10.55 -9.64 9.02
N GLY A 26 -9.45 -9.18 9.63
CA GLY A 26 -8.26 -9.94 9.93
C GLY A 26 -7.29 -10.09 8.76
N LYS A 27 -7.64 -9.58 7.58
CA LYS A 27 -6.81 -9.60 6.37
C LYS A 27 -5.87 -8.39 6.34
N TRP A 28 -4.87 -8.49 5.48
CA TRP A 28 -3.85 -7.46 5.33
C TRP A 28 -3.99 -6.76 4.00
N TYR A 29 -3.92 -5.44 4.03
CA TYR A 29 -4.12 -4.60 2.87
C TYR A 29 -3.10 -3.47 2.80
N ALA A 30 -2.75 -3.09 1.59
CA ALA A 30 -2.09 -1.83 1.29
C ALA A 30 -3.03 -0.97 0.44
N TYR A 31 -2.83 0.35 0.49
CA TYR A 31 -3.67 1.32 -0.20
C TYR A 31 -2.83 2.29 -1.03
N GLU A 32 -3.44 2.89 -2.06
CA GLU A 32 -2.84 3.97 -2.86
C GLU A 32 -1.40 3.69 -3.35
N GLN A 33 -0.42 4.50 -2.94
CA GLN A 33 0.97 4.35 -3.37
C GLN A 33 1.56 3.02 -2.89
N SER A 34 1.32 2.65 -1.63
CA SER A 34 1.76 1.36 -1.09
C SER A 34 1.19 0.17 -1.87
N ALA A 35 -0.08 0.23 -2.27
CA ALA A 35 -0.69 -0.82 -3.09
C ALA A 35 -0.01 -0.90 -4.47
N PHE A 36 0.24 0.25 -5.10
CA PHE A 36 0.94 0.31 -6.38
C PHE A 36 2.37 -0.23 -6.28
N TYR A 37 3.16 0.21 -5.30
CA TYR A 37 4.52 -0.28 -5.10
C TYR A 37 4.56 -1.79 -4.83
N LEU A 38 3.60 -2.29 -4.06
CA LEU A 38 3.45 -3.72 -3.83
C LEU A 38 3.17 -4.50 -5.11
N SER A 39 2.30 -4.02 -6.00
CA SER A 39 2.01 -4.71 -7.26
C SER A 39 3.23 -4.73 -8.20
N ARG A 40 4.10 -3.71 -8.12
CA ARG A 40 5.40 -3.69 -8.81
C ARG A 40 6.40 -4.66 -8.19
N MET A 41 6.39 -4.78 -6.87
CA MET A 41 7.29 -5.67 -6.14
C MET A 41 6.87 -7.15 -6.22
N MET A 42 5.56 -7.42 -6.31
CA MET A 42 4.97 -8.75 -6.28
C MET A 42 3.96 -8.89 -7.42
N LEU A 43 4.42 -9.48 -8.54
CA LEU A 43 3.71 -9.56 -9.82
C LEU A 43 2.34 -10.27 -9.78
N GLU A 44 2.02 -10.99 -8.71
CA GLU A 44 0.75 -11.72 -8.56
C GLU A 44 -0.32 -10.95 -7.76
N LEU A 45 -0.02 -9.73 -7.29
CA LEU A 45 -1.00 -8.94 -6.55
C LEU A 45 -2.01 -8.27 -7.48
N SER A 46 -3.30 -8.52 -7.23
CA SER A 46 -4.39 -7.79 -7.85
C SER A 46 -4.59 -6.45 -7.17
N LEU A 47 -4.72 -5.39 -7.98
CA LEU A 47 -5.17 -4.08 -7.52
C LEU A 47 -6.68 -3.98 -7.70
N ASP A 48 -7.38 -3.81 -6.58
CA ASP A 48 -8.82 -3.63 -6.56
C ASP A 48 -9.19 -2.20 -6.20
N ARG A 49 -10.42 -1.82 -6.55
CA ARG A 49 -11.02 -0.54 -6.14
C ARG A 49 -11.87 -0.75 -4.89
N TYR A 50 -11.46 -0.14 -3.79
CA TYR A 50 -12.21 -0.15 -2.54
C TYR A 50 -13.07 1.11 -2.42
N VAL A 51 -14.38 0.95 -2.21
CA VAL A 51 -15.29 2.06 -1.94
C VAL A 51 -15.38 2.27 -0.44
N MET A 52 -14.92 3.43 0.01
CA MET A 52 -15.04 3.82 1.39
C MET A 52 -16.22 4.75 1.60
N GLU A 53 -17.09 4.37 2.55
CA GLU A 53 -18.26 5.14 2.99
C GLU A 53 -19.11 5.70 1.81
N ASN A 54 -19.17 4.97 0.70
CA ASN A 54 -19.88 5.32 -0.54
C ASN A 54 -19.43 6.62 -1.24
N ALA A 55 -18.27 7.19 -0.87
CA ALA A 55 -17.84 8.50 -1.37
C ALA A 55 -16.42 8.51 -1.96
N LEU A 56 -15.51 7.65 -1.49
CA LEU A 56 -14.12 7.66 -1.91
C LEU A 56 -13.71 6.30 -2.48
N TRP A 57 -13.13 6.31 -3.68
CA TRP A 57 -12.54 5.13 -4.30
C TRP A 57 -11.05 5.12 -4.00
N LEU A 58 -10.58 4.05 -3.36
CA LEU A 58 -9.17 3.85 -3.07
C LEU A 58 -8.63 2.68 -3.89
N ALA A 59 -7.39 2.79 -4.37
CA ALA A 59 -6.64 1.63 -4.83
C ALA A 59 -6.28 0.77 -3.62
N ARG A 60 -6.50 -0.54 -3.70
CA ARG A 60 -6.22 -1.48 -2.60
C ARG A 60 -5.63 -2.78 -3.12
N ALA A 61 -4.65 -3.33 -2.41
CA ALA A 61 -4.12 -4.67 -2.65
C ALA A 61 -4.29 -5.52 -1.38
N GLU A 62 -4.91 -6.70 -1.50
CA GLU A 62 -4.89 -7.73 -0.45
C GLU A 62 -3.57 -8.50 -0.52
N ILE A 63 -2.88 -8.67 0.61
CA ILE A 63 -1.54 -9.27 0.66
C ILE A 63 -1.49 -10.40 1.69
N ASP A 64 -0.91 -11.54 1.31
CA ASP A 64 -0.43 -12.52 2.28
C ASP A 64 0.93 -12.09 2.80
N VAL A 65 0.98 -11.60 4.04
CA VAL A 65 2.22 -11.10 4.66
C VAL A 65 3.31 -12.15 4.78
N ASN A 66 2.97 -13.44 4.71
CA ASN A 66 3.98 -14.51 4.70
C ASN A 66 4.79 -14.57 3.41
N ARG A 67 4.30 -13.91 2.34
CA ARG A 67 4.97 -13.84 1.03
C ARG A 67 5.86 -12.59 0.88
N ILE A 68 5.89 -11.72 1.89
CA ILE A 68 6.68 -10.50 1.87
C ILE A 68 8.18 -10.82 1.98
N PRO A 69 9.05 -10.17 1.18
CA PRO A 69 10.49 -10.25 1.36
C PRO A 69 10.91 -9.61 2.69
N TRP A 70 11.33 -10.44 3.66
CA TRP A 70 11.71 -10.01 5.01
C TRP A 70 12.91 -9.06 5.04
N ASP A 71 13.81 -9.13 4.05
CA ASP A 71 14.94 -8.20 3.92
C ASP A 71 14.52 -6.75 3.62
N LYS A 72 13.26 -6.55 3.21
CA LYS A 72 12.67 -5.22 2.97
C LYS A 72 11.91 -4.69 4.17
N VAL A 73 11.59 -5.52 5.17
CA VAL A 73 10.80 -5.11 6.34
C VAL A 73 11.66 -4.27 7.27
N ILE A 74 11.26 -3.02 7.51
CA ILE A 74 11.94 -2.10 8.44
C ILE A 74 11.24 -2.01 9.80
N SER A 75 9.94 -2.32 9.84
CA SER A 75 9.15 -2.39 11.07
C SER A 75 7.96 -3.32 10.88
N HIS A 76 7.56 -4.02 11.94
CA HIS A 76 6.34 -4.81 11.95
C HIS A 76 5.71 -4.88 13.34
N SER A 77 4.39 -5.09 13.36
CA SER A 77 3.57 -5.24 14.56
C SER A 77 2.41 -6.20 14.27
N GLN A 78 1.48 -6.33 15.22
CA GLN A 78 0.27 -7.14 15.03
C GLN A 78 -0.74 -6.53 14.05
N SER A 79 -0.61 -5.23 13.75
CA SER A 79 -1.55 -4.46 12.93
C SER A 79 -0.91 -3.74 11.75
N GLU A 80 0.42 -3.67 11.67
CA GLU A 80 1.12 -2.92 10.62
C GLU A 80 2.43 -3.61 10.22
N TYR A 81 2.73 -3.63 8.92
CA TYR A 81 4.08 -3.81 8.38
C TYR A 81 4.50 -2.56 7.61
N VAL A 82 5.79 -2.22 7.75
CA VAL A 82 6.44 -1.16 6.99
C VAL A 82 7.64 -1.75 6.27
N LEU A 83 7.67 -1.60 4.95
CA LEU A 83 8.76 -2.06 4.11
C LEU A 83 9.44 -0.87 3.44
N HIS A 84 10.74 -1.00 3.19
CA HIS A 84 11.48 -0.08 2.35
C HIS A 84 11.36 -0.51 0.89
N TYR A 85 10.97 0.43 0.03
CA TYR A 85 10.90 0.24 -1.41
C TYR A 85 11.59 1.41 -2.10
N THR A 86 12.73 1.16 -2.73
CA THR A 86 13.39 2.17 -3.56
C THR A 86 12.82 2.02 -4.96
N PRO A 87 11.95 2.92 -5.44
CA PRO A 87 11.50 2.87 -6.82
C PRO A 87 12.73 3.16 -7.69
N TYR A 88 13.03 2.29 -8.66
CA TYR A 88 14.04 2.63 -9.68
C TYR A 88 13.55 3.76 -10.59
N ASP A 89 12.22 3.91 -10.70
CA ASP A 89 11.49 4.99 -11.37
C ASP A 89 10.31 5.39 -10.44
N GLY A 90 10.14 6.67 -10.14
CA GLY A 90 9.24 7.16 -9.08
C GLY A 90 7.73 7.02 -9.42
N PHE A 91 6.86 6.94 -8.40
CA PHE A 91 5.39 6.95 -8.58
C PHE A 91 4.90 8.17 -9.38
N HIS A 92 5.56 9.31 -9.22
CA HIS A 92 5.29 10.52 -9.97
C HIS A 92 5.60 10.37 -11.47
N GLU A 93 6.62 9.59 -11.83
CA GLU A 93 6.96 9.30 -13.23
C GLU A 93 5.92 8.33 -13.83
N TRP A 94 5.49 7.32 -13.07
CA TRP A 94 4.41 6.43 -13.49
C TRP A 94 3.09 7.18 -13.75
N LEU A 95 2.67 8.10 -12.88
CA LEU A 95 1.46 8.91 -13.08
C LEU A 95 1.49 9.74 -14.38
N VAL A 96 2.69 10.09 -14.88
CA VAL A 96 2.85 10.85 -16.12
C VAL A 96 2.69 9.95 -17.36
N GLU A 97 3.05 8.66 -17.27
CA GLU A 97 3.01 7.71 -18.38
C GLU A 97 1.61 7.18 -18.71
N ILE A 98 0.68 7.19 -17.77
CA ILE A 98 -0.69 6.65 -17.93
C ILE A 98 -1.69 7.61 -18.61
N LYS A 99 -1.21 8.64 -19.30
CA LYS A 99 -2.06 9.59 -20.06
C LYS A 99 -2.59 9.02 -21.37
#